data_AF-A0A947BEV3-F1
#
_entry.id   AF-A0A947BEV3-F1
#
_cell.length_a   1.000
_cell.length_b   1.000
_cell.length_c   1.000
_cell.angle_alpha   90.00
_cell.angle_beta   90.00
_cell.angle_gamma   90.00
#
_symmetry.space_group_name_H-M   'P 1'
#
loop_
_entity.id
_entity.type
_entity.pdbx_description
1 polymer ?
#
loop_
_entity_poly.entity_id
_entity_poly.type
_entity_poly.pdbx_seq_one_letter_code
_entity_poly.pdbx_strand_id
1 'polypeptide(L)'
;MPDIGERTAVCVLCQTFQPWSENCVYPEEQAATASGSSVSAPTQLYTYDQIADQLTDGFWASFGGGSRSFDVVTGGTLYVDITGLASNGQAMARQALDAWTSVTGMNFVEIDSSIPPNQTVSEFLDAPSNPITPYAVQVGDDFLGSLGTGADRDTVAIALTAGQNITIELSGNTANGNATADPFLWLLDGAGNVIAANDDAF
;
A
#
# COMPACT_ATOMS: atom_id res chain seq x y z
N MET A 1 39.85 7.25 1.33
CA MET A 1 39.33 6.65 0.09
C MET A 1 38.30 5.62 0.51
N PRO A 2 36.98 5.89 0.37
CA PRO A 2 35.97 4.92 0.74
C PRO A 2 35.75 3.93 -0.40
N ASP A 3 35.45 2.72 0.03
CA ASP A 3 35.33 1.48 -0.70
C ASP A 3 34.28 1.53 -1.84
N ILE A 4 34.66 1.04 -3.01
CA ILE A 4 33.82 0.94 -4.22
C ILE A 4 33.19 -0.47 -4.37
N GLY A 5 33.38 -1.36 -3.38
CA GLY A 5 32.93 -2.75 -3.43
C GLY A 5 31.40 -2.97 -3.45
N GLU A 6 30.59 -2.05 -2.92
CA GLU A 6 29.13 -2.24 -2.84
C GLU A 6 28.36 -1.80 -4.09
N ARG A 7 28.92 -0.91 -4.92
CA ARG A 7 28.21 -0.40 -6.12
C ARG A 7 28.18 -1.41 -7.27
N THR A 8 29.11 -2.37 -7.30
CA THR A 8 29.20 -3.37 -8.37
C THR A 8 28.19 -4.52 -8.18
N ALA A 9 27.80 -4.82 -6.94
CA ALA A 9 26.85 -5.91 -6.66
C ALA A 9 25.42 -5.59 -7.15
N VAL A 10 24.97 -4.34 -6.99
CA VAL A 10 23.64 -3.89 -7.42
C VAL A 10 23.49 -3.91 -8.94
N CYS A 11 24.53 -3.53 -9.69
CA CYS A 11 24.51 -3.61 -11.16
C CYS A 11 24.44 -5.06 -11.70
N VAL A 12 25.01 -6.03 -11.00
CA VAL A 12 24.98 -7.44 -11.41
C VAL A 12 23.60 -8.05 -11.15
N LEU A 13 22.95 -7.71 -10.03
CA LEU A 13 21.59 -8.18 -9.71
C LEU A 13 20.57 -7.75 -10.77
N CYS A 14 20.61 -6.49 -11.25
CA CYS A 14 19.72 -6.03 -12.32
C CYS A 14 19.98 -6.67 -13.69
N GLN A 15 21.23 -7.03 -14.03
CA GLN A 15 21.53 -7.70 -15.31
C GLN A 15 21.08 -9.17 -15.36
N THR A 16 21.00 -9.83 -14.20
CA THR A 16 20.55 -11.23 -14.10
C THR A 16 19.08 -11.39 -13.69
N PHE A 17 18.40 -10.30 -13.30
CA PHE A 17 16.98 -10.33 -12.96
C PHE A 17 16.14 -10.48 -14.25
N GLN A 18 15.74 -11.72 -14.53
CA GLN A 18 14.89 -12.10 -15.66
C GLN A 18 13.60 -12.75 -15.12
N PRO A 19 12.71 -12.01 -14.43
CA PRO A 19 11.46 -12.58 -13.90
C PRO A 19 10.51 -13.07 -15.00
N TRP A 20 10.74 -12.66 -16.26
CA TRP A 20 10.06 -13.13 -17.47
C TRP A 20 10.73 -14.33 -18.15
N SER A 21 11.81 -14.89 -17.59
CA SER A 21 12.42 -16.12 -18.10
C SER A 21 11.46 -17.29 -17.88
N GLU A 22 11.05 -17.95 -18.97
CA GLU A 22 10.22 -19.17 -18.96
C GLU A 22 10.84 -20.31 -18.11
N ASN A 23 12.12 -20.20 -17.75
CA ASN A 23 12.85 -21.18 -16.93
C ASN A 23 12.93 -20.84 -15.43
N CYS A 24 12.28 -19.78 -14.96
CA CYS A 24 12.17 -19.55 -13.52
C CYS A 24 11.09 -20.51 -12.98
N VAL A 25 11.51 -21.66 -12.43
CA VAL A 25 10.61 -22.70 -11.94
C VAL A 25 9.89 -22.19 -10.69
N TYR A 26 8.68 -21.69 -10.88
CA TYR A 26 7.69 -21.56 -9.81
C TYR A 26 6.94 -22.90 -9.73
N PRO A 27 6.72 -23.48 -8.54
CA PRO A 27 5.82 -24.62 -8.41
C PRO A 27 4.41 -24.16 -8.79
N GLU A 28 4.01 -24.43 -10.02
CA GLU A 28 2.66 -24.23 -10.51
C GLU A 28 1.69 -25.14 -9.74
N GLU A 29 0.61 -24.56 -9.19
CA GLU A 29 -0.52 -25.36 -8.72
C GLU A 29 -1.22 -25.93 -9.95
N GLN A 30 -1.37 -27.25 -9.99
CA GLN A 30 -1.67 -28.04 -11.19
C GLN A 30 -2.93 -27.55 -11.92
N ALA A 31 -2.75 -26.92 -13.07
CA ALA A 31 -3.84 -26.51 -13.95
C ALA A 31 -4.47 -27.73 -14.65
N ALA A 32 -5.79 -27.84 -14.54
CA ALA A 32 -6.59 -28.85 -15.22
C ALA A 32 -6.50 -28.70 -16.75
N THR A 33 -6.34 -29.82 -17.45
CA THR A 33 -6.37 -29.94 -18.91
C THR A 33 -7.71 -29.47 -19.49
N ALA A 34 -7.69 -28.42 -20.31
CA ALA A 34 -8.77 -28.07 -21.23
C ALA A 34 -8.25 -28.08 -22.68
N SER A 35 -8.86 -28.94 -23.50
CA SER A 35 -8.60 -29.03 -24.94
C SER A 35 -9.50 -28.07 -25.71
N GLY A 36 -8.88 -27.26 -26.58
CA GLY A 36 -9.56 -26.52 -27.66
C GLY A 36 -9.31 -25.01 -27.59
N SER A 37 -8.50 -24.47 -28.49
CA SER A 37 -8.34 -23.03 -28.66
C SER A 37 -8.34 -22.66 -30.14
N SER A 38 -9.37 -21.92 -30.53
CA SER A 38 -9.32 -20.99 -31.66
C SER A 38 -8.18 -20.01 -31.42
N VAL A 39 -7.27 -19.86 -32.39
CA VAL A 39 -6.13 -18.95 -32.28
C VAL A 39 -6.65 -17.50 -32.25
N SER A 40 -6.55 -16.86 -31.07
CA SER A 40 -6.77 -15.42 -30.90
C SER A 40 -5.82 -14.62 -31.80
N ALA A 41 -6.26 -13.45 -32.28
CA ALA A 41 -5.40 -12.48 -32.96
C ALA A 41 -4.11 -12.25 -32.14
N PRO A 42 -2.96 -12.00 -32.80
CA PRO A 42 -1.71 -11.75 -32.09
C PRO A 42 -1.94 -10.62 -31.09
N THR A 43 -1.53 -10.84 -29.84
CA THR A 43 -1.57 -9.83 -28.80
C THR A 43 -0.80 -8.60 -29.28
N GLN A 44 -1.46 -7.45 -29.27
CA GLN A 44 -0.84 -6.16 -29.60
C GLN A 44 0.30 -5.93 -28.59
N LEU A 45 1.54 -5.96 -29.08
CA LEU A 45 2.71 -5.69 -28.25
C LEU A 45 2.89 -4.18 -28.14
N TYR A 46 2.62 -3.63 -26.97
CA TYR A 46 2.85 -2.22 -26.67
C TYR A 46 4.28 -2.00 -26.17
N THR A 47 4.84 -0.86 -26.55
CA THR A 47 6.10 -0.35 -25.96
C THR A 47 5.88 0.10 -24.52
N TYR A 48 6.95 0.19 -23.73
CA TYR A 48 6.85 0.70 -22.36
C TYR A 48 6.27 2.12 -22.30
N ASP A 49 6.61 2.98 -23.27
CA ASP A 49 6.06 4.33 -23.37
C ASP A 49 4.54 4.31 -23.64
N GLN A 50 4.09 3.42 -24.54
CA GLN A 50 2.64 3.29 -24.82
C GLN A 50 1.86 2.72 -23.63
N ILE A 51 2.47 1.83 -22.86
CA ILE A 51 1.87 1.33 -21.62
C ILE A 51 1.82 2.45 -20.58
N ALA A 52 2.90 3.21 -20.41
CA ALA A 52 2.96 4.34 -19.48
C ALA A 52 1.91 5.39 -19.85
N ASP A 53 1.87 5.87 -21.10
CA ASP A 53 0.88 6.82 -21.61
C ASP A 53 -0.55 6.32 -21.40
N GLN A 54 -0.81 5.02 -21.61
CA GLN A 54 -2.14 4.45 -21.39
C GLN A 54 -2.55 4.49 -19.92
N LEU A 55 -1.63 4.24 -19.00
CA LEU A 55 -1.89 4.21 -17.56
C LEU A 55 -2.02 5.63 -16.95
N THR A 56 -1.25 6.60 -17.46
CA THR A 56 -1.26 7.98 -16.95
C THR A 56 -2.27 8.87 -17.65
N ASP A 57 -2.50 8.68 -18.96
CA ASP A 57 -3.28 9.64 -19.74
C ASP A 57 -4.41 8.97 -20.55
N GLY A 58 -4.07 7.97 -21.37
CA GLY A 58 -4.94 7.43 -22.40
C GLY A 58 -6.23 6.83 -21.86
N PHE A 59 -6.14 5.99 -20.82
CA PHE A 59 -7.31 5.42 -20.16
C PHE A 59 -8.21 6.53 -19.59
N TRP A 60 -7.65 7.46 -18.85
CA TRP A 60 -8.42 8.49 -18.15
C TRP A 60 -9.10 9.48 -19.10
N ALA A 61 -8.39 9.93 -20.13
CA ALA A 61 -8.93 10.79 -21.17
C ALA A 61 -10.14 10.15 -21.88
N SER A 62 -10.12 8.82 -22.07
CA SER A 62 -11.22 8.09 -22.71
C SER A 62 -12.53 8.10 -21.91
N PHE A 63 -12.45 8.34 -20.60
CA PHE A 63 -13.62 8.51 -19.71
C PHE A 63 -13.87 9.97 -19.32
N GLY A 64 -13.24 10.93 -20.01
CA GLY A 64 -13.37 12.36 -19.71
C GLY A 64 -12.61 12.82 -18.45
N GLY A 65 -11.71 11.98 -17.93
CA GLY A 65 -10.80 12.32 -16.85
C GLY A 65 -9.54 13.06 -17.32
N GLY A 66 -8.83 13.68 -16.39
CA GLY A 66 -7.51 14.28 -16.62
C GLY A 66 -6.36 13.27 -16.47
N SER A 67 -5.15 13.70 -16.81
CA SER A 67 -3.91 12.95 -16.59
C SER A 67 -3.75 12.55 -15.12
N ARG A 68 -3.27 11.33 -14.88
CA ARG A 68 -2.94 10.82 -13.55
C ARG A 68 -1.45 10.73 -13.37
N SER A 69 -1.06 11.04 -12.14
CA SER A 69 0.24 10.69 -11.58
C SER A 69 -0.01 9.80 -10.37
N PHE A 70 0.85 8.82 -10.17
CA PHE A 70 0.89 8.12 -8.89
C PHE A 70 1.53 9.05 -7.86
N ASP A 71 1.00 9.09 -6.63
CA ASP A 71 1.60 9.83 -5.51
C ASP A 71 2.85 9.10 -4.98
N VAL A 72 3.86 9.02 -5.85
CA VAL A 72 5.14 8.40 -5.57
C VAL A 72 6.23 9.35 -6.05
N VAL A 73 7.10 9.71 -5.12
CA VAL A 73 8.25 10.58 -5.34
C VAL A 73 9.53 9.78 -5.09
N THR A 74 10.60 10.09 -5.81
CA THR A 74 11.94 9.59 -5.48
C THR A 74 12.26 9.92 -4.02
N GLY A 75 12.56 8.90 -3.21
CA GLY A 75 12.77 8.99 -1.77
C GLY A 75 11.51 8.79 -0.91
N GLY A 76 10.32 8.69 -1.53
CA GLY A 76 9.08 8.31 -0.84
C GLY A 76 9.12 6.88 -0.32
N THR A 77 8.31 6.55 0.68
CA THR A 77 8.26 5.21 1.29
C THR A 77 6.88 4.58 1.09
N LEU A 78 6.85 3.34 0.62
CA LEU A 78 5.66 2.51 0.58
C LEU A 78 5.78 1.37 1.60
N TYR A 79 4.71 1.11 2.33
CA TYR A 79 4.64 0.02 3.30
C TYR A 79 4.02 -1.20 2.65
N VAL A 80 4.60 -2.37 2.87
CA VAL A 80 4.19 -3.62 2.21
C VAL A 80 4.04 -4.72 3.25
N ASP A 81 2.92 -5.42 3.21
CA ASP A 81 2.79 -6.66 3.96
C ASP A 81 3.03 -7.85 3.03
N ILE A 82 4.06 -8.63 3.34
CA ILE A 82 4.41 -9.86 2.64
C ILE A 82 4.29 -11.11 3.52
N THR A 83 3.78 -10.96 4.74
CA THR A 83 3.67 -12.06 5.72
C THR A 83 2.69 -13.14 5.28
N GLY A 84 1.70 -12.79 4.46
CA GLY A 84 0.81 -13.74 3.79
C GLY A 84 1.48 -14.61 2.71
N LEU A 85 2.73 -14.33 2.31
CA LEU A 85 3.48 -15.12 1.34
C LEU A 85 4.28 -16.23 2.01
N ALA A 86 4.44 -17.37 1.31
CA ALA A 86 5.42 -18.39 1.69
C ALA A 86 6.85 -17.83 1.66
N SER A 87 7.80 -18.45 2.37
CA SER A 87 9.17 -17.94 2.54
C SER A 87 9.92 -17.69 1.23
N ASN A 88 9.71 -18.54 0.22
CA ASN A 88 10.22 -18.33 -1.14
C ASN A 88 9.56 -17.13 -1.84
N GLY A 89 8.26 -16.93 -1.63
CA GLY A 89 7.51 -15.77 -2.12
C GLY A 89 7.99 -14.47 -1.49
N GLN A 90 8.27 -14.45 -0.19
CA GLN A 90 8.85 -13.28 0.48
C GLN A 90 10.24 -12.93 -0.05
N ALA A 91 11.09 -13.94 -0.27
CA ALA A 91 12.43 -13.72 -0.84
C ALA A 91 12.36 -13.09 -2.23
N MET A 92 11.42 -13.54 -3.07
CA MET A 92 11.19 -12.95 -4.38
C MET A 92 10.61 -11.54 -4.29
N ALA A 93 9.63 -11.31 -3.40
CA ALA A 93 9.03 -10.00 -3.19
C ALA A 93 10.11 -8.97 -2.81
N ARG A 94 10.98 -9.29 -1.86
CA ARG A 94 12.12 -8.43 -1.47
C ARG A 94 13.01 -8.06 -2.66
N GLN A 95 13.39 -9.04 -3.49
CA GLN A 95 14.20 -8.77 -4.69
C GLN A 95 13.50 -7.87 -5.70
N ALA A 96 12.18 -8.03 -5.87
CA ALA A 96 11.40 -7.16 -6.74
C ALA A 96 11.34 -5.73 -6.18
N LEU A 97 11.11 -5.56 -4.88
CA LEU A 97 11.07 -4.25 -4.20
C LEU A 97 12.44 -3.55 -4.22
N ASP A 98 13.55 -4.30 -4.09
CA ASP A 98 14.91 -3.77 -4.26
C ASP A 98 15.14 -3.28 -5.70
N ALA A 99 14.68 -4.04 -6.69
CA ALA A 99 14.77 -3.63 -8.10
C ALA A 99 13.96 -2.34 -8.35
N TRP A 100 12.75 -2.26 -7.81
CA TRP A 100 11.92 -1.05 -7.87
C TRP A 100 12.60 0.14 -7.17
N THR A 101 13.18 -0.08 -6.00
CA THR A 101 13.99 0.92 -5.28
C THR A 101 15.12 1.44 -6.16
N SER A 102 15.82 0.55 -6.87
CA SER A 102 16.95 0.95 -7.73
C SER A 102 16.55 1.81 -8.93
N VAL A 103 15.36 1.56 -9.51
CA VAL A 103 14.88 2.26 -10.72
C VAL A 103 14.20 3.58 -10.37
N THR A 104 13.44 3.60 -9.28
CA THR A 104 12.55 4.71 -8.94
C THR A 104 13.09 5.59 -7.80
N GLY A 105 13.99 5.04 -6.99
CA GLY A 105 14.44 5.62 -5.73
C GLY A 105 13.38 5.65 -4.64
N MET A 106 12.25 4.95 -4.80
CA MET A 106 11.30 4.72 -3.71
C MET A 106 11.88 3.75 -2.69
N ASN A 107 11.47 3.87 -1.43
CA ASN A 107 11.80 2.94 -0.36
C ASN A 107 10.60 2.03 -0.09
N PHE A 108 10.85 0.76 0.21
CA PHE A 108 9.82 -0.16 0.69
C PHE A 108 10.13 -0.58 2.12
N VAL A 109 9.12 -0.52 3.00
CA VAL A 109 9.22 -0.96 4.39
C VAL A 109 8.24 -2.10 4.61
N GLU A 110 8.76 -3.26 4.98
CA GLU A 110 7.92 -4.40 5.36
C GLU A 110 7.19 -4.12 6.67
N ILE A 111 5.88 -4.30 6.65
CA ILE A 111 5.02 -4.35 7.82
C ILE A 111 4.51 -5.78 8.00
N ASP A 112 4.18 -6.12 9.24
CA ASP A 112 3.65 -7.42 9.59
C ASP A 112 2.26 -7.21 10.19
N SER A 113 1.21 -7.26 9.35
CA SER A 113 -0.17 -7.14 9.84
C SER A 113 -0.62 -8.39 10.62
N SER A 114 0.23 -9.44 10.67
CA SER A 114 0.02 -10.60 11.52
C SER A 114 0.55 -10.39 12.95
N ILE A 115 1.35 -9.34 13.19
CA ILE A 115 1.64 -8.89 14.55
C ILE A 115 0.34 -8.29 15.11
N PRO A 116 -0.25 -8.90 16.16
CA PRO A 116 -1.42 -8.32 16.79
C PRO A 116 -1.06 -6.96 17.39
N PRO A 117 -2.03 -6.02 17.46
CA PRO A 117 -1.78 -4.73 18.08
C PRO A 117 -1.32 -4.92 19.53
N ASN A 118 -0.51 -3.97 20.01
CA ASN A 118 -0.09 -3.92 21.42
C ASN A 118 -1.31 -3.93 22.35
N GLN A 119 -2.35 -3.20 21.96
CA GLN A 119 -3.67 -3.22 22.55
C GLN A 119 -4.73 -2.89 21.49
N THR A 120 -5.93 -3.46 21.63
CA THR A 120 -7.12 -2.95 20.98
C THR A 120 -7.93 -2.08 21.95
N VAL A 121 -8.05 -0.80 21.65
CA VAL A 121 -8.90 0.14 22.38
C VAL A 121 -10.27 0.14 21.72
N SER A 122 -11.31 -0.23 22.46
CA SER A 122 -12.68 -0.22 21.94
C SER A 122 -13.42 1.02 22.40
N GLU A 123 -14.21 1.57 21.49
CA GLU A 123 -15.23 2.56 21.79
C GLU A 123 -16.36 1.91 22.61
N PHE A 124 -16.65 2.48 23.78
CA PHE A 124 -17.77 2.03 24.64
C PHE A 124 -18.91 3.05 24.69
N LEU A 125 -18.58 4.33 24.48
CA LEU A 125 -19.47 5.48 24.32
C LEU A 125 -19.06 6.23 23.05
N ASP A 126 -20.02 6.85 22.39
CA ASP A 126 -19.80 7.69 21.21
C ASP A 126 -18.58 8.62 21.37
N ALA A 127 -17.60 8.46 20.48
CA ALA A 127 -16.40 9.27 20.44
C ALA A 127 -16.80 10.69 20.00
N PRO A 128 -16.34 11.73 20.71
CA PRO A 128 -16.73 13.08 20.35
C PRO A 128 -16.06 13.52 19.05
N SER A 129 -16.76 14.37 18.30
CA SER A 129 -16.26 15.04 17.08
C SER A 129 -15.24 16.15 17.31
N ASN A 130 -14.80 16.34 18.55
CA ASN A 130 -13.84 17.37 18.91
C ASN A 130 -12.59 16.77 19.57
N PRO A 131 -11.46 17.50 19.59
CA PRO A 131 -10.18 16.98 20.11
C PRO A 131 -10.18 16.62 21.59
N ILE A 132 -11.21 17.01 22.36
CA ILE A 132 -11.38 16.60 23.76
C ILE A 132 -12.08 15.24 23.78
N THR A 133 -11.36 14.23 23.31
CA THR A 133 -11.80 12.84 23.30
C THR A 133 -11.24 12.07 24.50
N PRO A 134 -12.02 11.18 25.15
CA PRO A 134 -11.50 10.28 26.17
C PRO A 134 -10.71 9.11 25.57
N TYR A 135 -10.76 8.93 24.24
CA TYR A 135 -10.08 7.84 23.55
C TYR A 135 -8.68 8.24 23.14
N ALA A 136 -7.70 7.45 23.56
CA ALA A 136 -6.30 7.62 23.20
C ALA A 136 -5.67 6.27 22.84
N VAL A 137 -4.81 6.29 21.83
CA VAL A 137 -4.02 5.15 21.36
C VAL A 137 -2.54 5.51 21.29
N GLN A 138 -1.67 4.50 21.26
CA GLN A 138 -0.25 4.61 20.96
C GLN A 138 0.09 3.99 19.61
N VAL A 139 1.28 4.25 19.09
CA VAL A 139 1.75 3.60 17.86
C VAL A 139 1.80 2.08 18.09
N GLY A 140 1.14 1.33 17.21
CA GLY A 140 1.00 -0.13 17.29
C GLY A 140 -0.24 -0.61 18.06
N ASP A 141 -1.08 0.28 18.58
CA ASP A 141 -2.43 -0.06 19.05
C ASP A 141 -3.45 0.01 17.91
N ASP A 142 -4.54 -0.73 18.06
CA ASP A 142 -5.73 -0.60 17.22
C ASP A 142 -6.83 0.15 17.97
N PHE A 143 -7.63 0.93 17.24
CA PHE A 143 -8.89 1.47 17.72
C PHE A 143 -10.07 0.79 17.01
N LEU A 144 -11.03 0.26 17.77
CA LEU A 144 -12.27 -0.28 17.23
C LEU A 144 -13.45 0.57 17.68
N GLY A 145 -14.12 1.21 16.71
CA GLY A 145 -15.32 2.00 16.94
C GLY A 145 -16.35 1.81 15.84
N SER A 146 -17.41 2.61 15.90
CA SER A 146 -18.44 2.63 14.87
C SER A 146 -18.87 4.06 14.57
N LEU A 147 -18.74 4.45 13.30
CA LEU A 147 -19.37 5.67 12.84
C LEU A 147 -20.89 5.47 12.78
N GLY A 148 -21.62 6.34 13.45
CA GLY A 148 -23.06 6.44 13.38
C GLY A 148 -23.56 6.87 12.00
N THR A 149 -24.88 6.99 11.86
CA THR A 149 -25.49 7.48 10.61
C THR A 149 -25.39 8.99 10.49
N GLY A 150 -25.19 9.51 9.27
CA GLY A 150 -25.16 10.95 8.99
C GLY A 150 -23.73 11.49 8.86
N ALA A 151 -23.47 12.67 9.44
CA ALA A 151 -22.17 13.35 9.41
C ALA A 151 -21.36 13.11 10.69
N ASP A 152 -21.45 11.89 11.22
CA ASP A 152 -20.79 11.51 12.45
C ASP A 152 -19.26 11.57 12.31
N ARG A 153 -18.58 11.93 13.39
CA ARG A 153 -17.14 12.14 13.41
C ARG A 153 -16.59 11.70 14.75
N ASP A 154 -15.73 10.71 14.71
CA ASP A 154 -15.07 10.17 15.88
C ASP A 154 -13.65 10.71 15.94
N THR A 155 -13.32 11.40 17.03
CA THR A 155 -11.94 11.84 17.27
C THR A 155 -11.25 10.87 18.23
N VAL A 156 -10.06 10.40 17.85
CA VAL A 156 -9.19 9.54 18.68
C VAL A 156 -7.82 10.22 18.81
N ALA A 157 -7.32 10.34 20.03
CA ALA A 157 -6.03 10.97 20.29
C ALA A 157 -4.87 9.98 20.11
N ILE A 158 -3.76 10.44 19.52
CA ILE A 158 -2.53 9.66 19.42
C ILE A 158 -1.31 10.52 19.78
N ALA A 159 -0.38 9.97 20.56
CA ALA A 159 0.87 10.64 20.90
C ALA A 159 1.96 10.30 19.87
N LEU A 160 2.41 11.31 19.13
CA LEU A 160 3.40 11.16 18.07
C LEU A 160 4.71 11.88 18.41
N THR A 161 5.82 11.30 17.98
CA THR A 161 7.13 11.96 18.08
C THR A 161 7.44 12.66 16.76
N ALA A 162 7.80 13.95 16.84
CA ALA A 162 8.15 14.73 15.65
C ALA A 162 9.31 14.09 14.86
N GLY A 163 9.22 14.16 13.53
CA GLY A 163 10.23 13.61 12.62
C GLY A 163 10.10 12.10 12.37
N GLN A 164 9.05 11.45 12.89
CA GLN A 164 8.71 10.07 12.53
C GLN A 164 7.65 10.05 11.43
N ASN A 165 7.85 9.19 10.45
CA ASN A 165 6.79 8.83 9.51
C ASN A 165 5.84 7.87 10.21
N ILE A 166 4.54 8.12 10.06
CA ILE A 166 3.49 7.25 10.57
C ILE A 166 2.57 6.82 9.44
N THR A 167 2.07 5.60 9.55
CA THR A 167 1.01 5.07 8.71
C THR A 167 -0.21 4.87 9.59
N ILE A 168 -1.36 5.34 9.11
CA ILE A 168 -2.66 5.08 9.74
C ILE A 168 -3.43 4.25 8.73
N GLU A 169 -3.78 3.04 9.14
CA GLU A 169 -4.63 2.16 8.35
C GLU A 169 -6.05 2.25 8.91
N LEU A 170 -7.00 2.54 8.03
CA LEU A 170 -8.41 2.57 8.35
C LEU A 170 -9.10 1.50 7.51
N SER A 171 -9.79 0.57 8.16
CA SER A 171 -10.50 -0.50 7.49
C SER A 171 -11.90 -0.70 8.08
N GLY A 172 -12.86 -1.03 7.21
CA GLY A 172 -14.18 -1.46 7.64
C GLY A 172 -14.12 -2.81 8.36
N ASN A 173 -14.91 -2.97 9.42
CA ASN A 173 -14.96 -4.22 10.17
C ASN A 173 -15.72 -5.30 9.39
N THR A 174 -14.96 -6.11 8.63
CA THR A 174 -15.47 -7.22 7.83
C THR A 174 -16.10 -8.33 8.69
N ALA A 175 -15.60 -8.55 9.91
CA ALA A 175 -16.10 -9.58 10.82
C ALA A 175 -17.52 -9.30 11.32
N ASN A 176 -17.94 -8.03 11.35
CA ASN A 176 -19.28 -7.59 11.74
C ASN A 176 -20.16 -7.17 10.55
N GLY A 177 -19.77 -7.55 9.32
CA GLY A 177 -20.58 -7.34 8.12
C GLY A 177 -20.58 -5.90 7.58
N ASN A 178 -19.66 -5.04 8.03
CA ASN A 178 -19.53 -3.66 7.58
C ASN A 178 -18.22 -3.43 6.80
N ALA A 179 -18.02 -4.24 5.76
CA ALA A 179 -16.81 -4.21 4.92
C ALA A 179 -16.72 -2.99 3.99
N THR A 180 -17.77 -2.18 3.91
CA THR A 180 -17.91 -1.06 2.96
C THR A 180 -17.87 0.31 3.64
N ALA A 181 -17.36 0.38 4.88
CA ALA A 181 -17.10 1.66 5.51
C ALA A 181 -16.01 2.37 4.70
N ASP A 182 -16.34 3.56 4.17
CA ASP A 182 -15.49 4.42 3.36
C ASP A 182 -15.40 5.79 4.07
N PRO A 183 -14.58 5.89 5.14
CA PRO A 183 -14.61 7.05 6.02
C PRO A 183 -13.52 8.05 5.68
N PHE A 184 -13.86 9.34 5.68
CA PHE A 184 -12.88 10.40 5.50
C PHE A 184 -11.98 10.53 6.75
N LEU A 185 -10.66 10.37 6.59
CA LEU A 185 -9.69 10.50 7.67
C LEU A 185 -9.11 11.91 7.75
N TRP A 186 -9.11 12.49 8.94
CA TRP A 186 -8.38 13.73 9.26
C TRP A 186 -7.36 13.53 10.35
N LEU A 187 -6.16 14.05 10.14
CA LEU A 187 -5.17 14.23 11.18
C LEU A 187 -5.27 15.66 11.71
N LEU A 188 -5.48 15.80 13.01
CA LEU A 188 -5.59 17.10 13.68
C LEU A 188 -4.37 17.34 14.59
N ASP A 189 -3.99 18.60 14.76
CA ASP A 189 -3.08 19.02 15.83
C ASP A 189 -3.79 19.06 17.21
N GLY A 190 -3.03 19.29 18.27
CA GLY A 190 -3.58 19.35 19.64
C GLY A 190 -4.53 20.53 19.90
N ALA A 191 -4.64 21.49 18.97
CA ALA A 191 -5.62 22.58 19.01
C ALA A 191 -6.88 22.27 18.17
N GLY A 192 -6.91 21.15 17.45
CA GLY A 192 -8.02 20.75 16.58
C GLY A 192 -7.93 21.31 15.16
N ASN A 193 -6.79 21.83 14.72
CA ASN A 193 -6.61 22.22 13.33
C ASN A 193 -6.25 21.00 12.50
N VAL A 194 -6.87 20.83 11.32
CA VAL A 194 -6.52 19.78 10.38
C VAL A 194 -5.11 20.04 9.82
N ILE A 195 -4.22 19.07 9.95
CA ILE A 195 -2.85 19.11 9.42
C ILE A 195 -2.66 18.16 8.24
N ALA A 196 -3.49 17.13 8.11
CA ALA A 196 -3.57 16.26 6.93
C ALA A 196 -4.97 15.65 6.81
N ALA A 197 -5.35 15.24 5.61
CA ALA A 197 -6.64 14.61 5.32
C ALA A 197 -6.48 13.56 4.21
N ASN A 198 -7.28 12.50 4.24
CA ASN A 198 -7.32 11.46 3.21
C ASN A 198 -8.74 10.85 3.10
N ASP A 199 -9.35 10.87 1.90
CA ASP A 199 -10.78 10.56 1.57
C ASP A 199 -10.94 9.48 0.48
N ASP A 200 -9.95 8.63 0.28
CA ASP A 200 -10.02 7.51 -0.66
C ASP A 200 -10.37 7.88 -2.12
N ALA A 201 -9.49 8.60 -2.84
CA ALA A 201 -9.50 8.59 -4.32
C ALA A 201 -8.12 8.89 -4.92
N PHE A 202 -7.60 7.95 -5.71
CA PHE A 202 -6.33 8.03 -6.46
C PHE A 202 -6.22 9.22 -7.44
#